data_AF-A0A7C3RN37-F1
#
_entry.id   AF-A0A7C3RN37-F1
#
_cell.length_a   1.000
_cell.length_b   1.000
_cell.length_c   1.000
_cell.angle_alpha   90.00
_cell.angle_beta   90.00
_cell.angle_gamma   90.00
#
_symmetry.space_group_name_H-M   'P 1'
#
loop_
_entity.id
_entity.type
_entity.pdbx_description
1 polymer ?
#
loop_
_entity_poly.entity_id
_entity_poly.type
_entity_poly.pdbx_seq_one_letter_code
_entity_poly.pdbx_strand_id
1 'polypeptide(L)'
;MERKIWKIGILFLFFLLVFYGCKENRKEEVLKDDKKFVKNRIEINVESDEINKILSEYKPFIERYIIEGKRRETGDYIINWKLYSVYFRSTVYNTQIRKEIIKNYDIRRTISSKYEKYILSSDIDLPNGDSIELDNIFLYFPIYISHKSSQPKIAFVVDDLVEDNYWVEELLSFPYTLNVSIIPTSHTKDLAYKFVKKGWEVMMHIPMESITYPKDAKYLTSEAIMSGMSEEEIDKIVNLHLKRFGDAKICWVNNHMGSKVTKDDETMEKVLKVFKKYGLSFLDSKTILNSVGKKIGNKVGVPVLENMLFIDHENQEDRIKYRFSQAIKIAERKGWGIFIFHLRPKTIKVLKELYQEGFFNNVKLEKISDLAQEVYNPQKDELSNHSYKSCY
;
A
#
# COMPACT_ATOMS: atom_id res chain seq x y z
N MET A 1 -63.12 0.13 -44.65
CA MET A 1 -62.54 -0.64 -43.52
C MET A 1 -62.31 0.37 -42.39
N GLU A 2 -63.31 0.72 -41.57
CA GLU A 2 -64.10 -0.08 -40.59
C GLU A 2 -63.41 -0.11 -39.22
N ARG A 3 -63.97 0.39 -38.10
CA ARG A 3 -65.28 0.25 -37.43
C ARG A 3 -65.43 -0.99 -36.53
N LYS A 4 -65.36 -0.74 -35.20
CA LYS A 4 -66.07 -1.34 -34.04
C LYS A 4 -65.62 -0.48 -32.83
N ILE A 5 -66.42 0.36 -32.13
CA ILE A 5 -67.83 0.35 -31.67
C ILE A 5 -68.02 -0.80 -30.65
N TRP A 6 -68.29 -0.58 -29.35
CA TRP A 6 -69.47 0.02 -28.67
C TRP A 6 -69.12 0.78 -27.36
N LYS A 7 -69.78 1.91 -27.02
CA LYS A 7 -70.88 2.13 -26.00
C LYS A 7 -70.54 1.70 -24.56
N ILE A 8 -70.91 2.39 -23.47
CA ILE A 8 -72.12 3.18 -23.05
C ILE A 8 -71.64 4.46 -22.28
N GLY A 9 -72.38 5.56 -21.98
CA GLY A 9 -73.82 5.94 -22.07
C GLY A 9 -74.05 7.45 -21.83
N ILE A 10 -75.24 7.86 -21.31
CA ILE A 10 -75.72 9.27 -21.21
C ILE A 10 -76.59 9.52 -19.95
N LEU A 11 -76.47 10.71 -19.34
CA LEU A 11 -77.52 11.45 -18.58
C LEU A 11 -77.04 12.92 -18.40
N PHE A 12 -77.58 13.91 -19.14
CA PHE A 12 -78.71 14.81 -18.79
C PHE A 12 -78.56 15.51 -17.41
N LEU A 13 -78.37 16.84 -17.27
CA LEU A 13 -78.96 18.07 -17.89
C LEU A 13 -80.26 18.51 -17.19
N PHE A 14 -80.53 19.83 -17.16
CA PHE A 14 -81.49 20.60 -16.31
C PHE A 14 -80.87 20.98 -14.93
N PHE A 15 -81.10 22.17 -14.35
CA PHE A 15 -81.94 23.32 -14.76
C PHE A 15 -81.30 24.69 -14.45
N LEU A 16 -81.93 25.78 -14.89
CA LEU A 16 -81.44 27.16 -14.88
C LEU A 16 -82.40 28.05 -14.04
N LEU A 17 -81.86 29.11 -13.41
CA LEU A 17 -82.60 30.29 -12.88
C LEU A 17 -83.50 29.95 -11.63
N VAL A 18 -83.96 30.86 -10.74
CA VAL A 18 -83.83 32.34 -10.63
C VAL A 18 -84.27 32.84 -9.22
N PHE A 19 -84.11 34.16 -8.94
CA PHE A 19 -84.73 34.92 -7.82
C PHE A 19 -84.25 34.61 -6.37
N TYR A 20 -84.24 35.55 -5.41
CA TYR A 20 -84.17 37.04 -5.40
C TYR A 20 -83.79 37.48 -3.98
N GLY A 21 -83.18 38.66 -3.74
CA GLY A 21 -82.79 39.02 -2.36
C GLY A 21 -81.97 40.28 -2.10
N CYS A 22 -82.43 41.47 -2.52
CA CYS A 22 -82.13 42.70 -1.76
C CYS A 22 -82.95 42.65 -0.43
N LYS A 23 -82.68 43.35 0.68
CA LYS A 23 -81.97 44.60 1.04
C LYS A 23 -81.74 44.54 2.60
N GLU A 24 -81.16 45.45 3.40
CA GLU A 24 -80.59 46.80 3.29
C GLU A 24 -79.56 47.03 4.46
N ASN A 25 -78.89 48.19 4.51
CA ASN A 25 -77.82 48.56 5.45
C ASN A 25 -78.22 48.63 6.94
N ARG A 26 -77.27 48.27 7.85
CA ARG A 26 -76.89 49.16 8.98
C ARG A 26 -75.57 48.82 9.71
N LYS A 27 -74.66 49.80 9.69
CA LYS A 27 -73.67 50.23 10.72
C LYS A 27 -72.53 49.30 11.17
N GLU A 28 -71.49 49.97 11.69
CA GLU A 28 -70.25 49.41 12.21
C GLU A 28 -70.41 48.91 13.67
N GLU A 29 -69.71 47.82 14.03
CA GLU A 29 -68.98 47.75 15.30
C GLU A 29 -67.87 46.67 15.25
N VAL A 30 -66.99 46.67 16.25
CA VAL A 30 -65.59 46.20 16.19
C VAL A 30 -65.38 44.84 16.90
N LEU A 31 -64.27 44.14 16.55
CA LEU A 31 -63.76 42.84 17.08
C LEU A 31 -64.49 41.57 16.59
N LYS A 32 -63.83 40.41 16.37
CA LYS A 32 -62.40 40.02 16.50
C LYS A 32 -61.85 39.48 15.17
N ASP A 33 -60.55 39.68 14.96
CA ASP A 33 -59.79 39.11 13.84
C ASP A 33 -59.19 37.75 14.24
N ASP A 34 -59.55 36.67 13.52
CA ASP A 34 -59.07 35.31 13.78
C ASP A 34 -57.64 35.13 13.26
N LYS A 35 -56.67 35.52 14.10
CA LYS A 35 -55.24 35.37 13.82
C LYS A 35 -54.84 33.92 13.61
N LYS A 36 -54.86 33.51 12.34
CA LYS A 36 -54.26 32.29 11.80
C LYS A 36 -52.76 32.28 12.12
N PHE A 37 -52.38 31.64 13.22
CA PHE A 37 -51.00 31.56 13.70
C PHE A 37 -50.10 30.85 12.67
N VAL A 38 -49.45 31.63 11.81
CA VAL A 38 -48.30 31.18 11.04
C VAL A 38 -47.15 30.99 12.04
N LYS A 39 -46.81 29.74 12.32
CA LYS A 39 -45.74 29.39 13.25
C LYS A 39 -44.40 29.64 12.54
N ASN A 40 -43.88 30.87 12.68
CA ASN A 40 -42.57 31.26 12.16
C ASN A 40 -41.49 30.39 12.83
N ARG A 41 -41.00 29.39 12.09
CA ARG A 41 -39.92 28.51 12.55
C ARG A 41 -38.58 29.25 12.46
N ILE A 42 -37.72 28.98 13.42
CA ILE A 42 -36.38 29.55 13.52
C ILE A 42 -35.43 28.68 12.69
N GLU A 43 -34.74 29.28 11.72
CA GLU A 43 -33.77 28.57 10.88
C GLU A 43 -32.36 28.72 11.44
N ILE A 44 -31.69 27.58 11.66
CA ILE A 44 -30.34 27.46 12.22
C ILE A 44 -29.46 26.82 11.15
N ASN A 45 -28.34 27.46 10.81
CA ASN A 45 -27.39 26.95 9.82
C ASN A 45 -26.07 26.60 10.53
N VAL A 46 -25.58 25.40 10.30
CA VAL A 46 -24.44 24.81 11.03
C VAL A 46 -23.23 24.65 10.12
N GLU A 47 -22.08 25.13 10.58
CA GLU A 47 -20.77 24.86 9.99
C GLU A 47 -19.81 24.32 11.08
N SER A 48 -18.84 23.48 10.71
CA SER A 48 -17.83 22.92 11.63
C SER A 48 -16.43 23.05 11.02
N ASP A 49 -15.52 23.67 11.78
CA ASP A 49 -14.12 23.83 11.39
C ASP A 49 -13.32 22.52 11.46
N GLU A 50 -13.80 21.53 12.20
CA GLU A 50 -13.16 20.22 12.33
C GLU A 50 -13.18 19.47 10.99
N ILE A 51 -14.25 19.66 10.21
CA ILE A 51 -14.36 19.14 8.84
C ILE A 51 -13.26 19.76 7.96
N ASN A 52 -13.08 21.09 8.03
CA ASN A 52 -12.04 21.80 7.28
C ASN A 52 -10.63 21.35 7.70
N LYS A 53 -10.42 21.09 9.00
CA LYS A 53 -9.19 20.51 9.54
C LYS A 53 -8.94 19.10 8.97
N ILE A 54 -9.89 18.16 9.12
CA ILE A 54 -9.76 16.78 8.63
C ILE A 54 -9.50 16.74 7.11
N LEU A 55 -10.22 17.57 6.33
CA LEU A 55 -10.05 17.64 4.87
C LEU A 55 -8.70 18.25 4.43
N SER A 56 -8.08 19.10 5.25
CA SER A 56 -6.76 19.69 4.95
C SER A 56 -5.61 18.79 5.42
N GLU A 57 -5.69 18.28 6.65
CA GLU A 57 -4.69 17.42 7.29
C GLU A 57 -4.52 16.09 6.55
N TYR A 58 -5.62 15.41 6.21
CA TYR A 58 -5.59 14.09 5.56
C TYR A 58 -5.73 14.15 4.03
N LYS A 59 -5.65 15.35 3.42
CA LYS A 59 -5.78 15.58 1.97
C LYS A 59 -4.97 14.63 1.07
N PRO A 60 -3.72 14.23 1.39
CA PRO A 60 -2.95 13.29 0.55
C PRO A 60 -3.56 11.88 0.48
N PHE A 61 -4.32 11.48 1.50
CA PHE A 61 -4.84 10.12 1.67
C PHE A 61 -6.30 9.99 1.19
N ILE A 62 -7.01 11.10 1.02
CA ILE A 62 -8.38 11.14 0.51
C ILE A 62 -8.40 10.83 -0.99
N GLU A 63 -9.25 9.88 -1.38
CA GLU A 63 -9.49 9.52 -2.80
C GLU A 63 -10.47 10.52 -3.42
N ARG A 64 -11.58 10.74 -2.72
CA ARG A 64 -12.67 11.67 -3.06
C ARG A 64 -13.48 11.97 -1.80
N TYR A 65 -14.29 13.00 -1.84
CA TYR A 65 -15.37 13.20 -0.87
C TYR A 65 -16.62 13.73 -1.57
N ILE A 66 -17.78 13.54 -0.92
CA ILE A 66 -19.09 14.00 -1.37
C ILE A 66 -19.63 14.92 -0.27
N ILE A 67 -20.27 16.03 -0.64
CA ILE A 67 -20.95 16.93 0.30
C ILE A 67 -22.45 16.85 0.03
N GLU A 68 -23.24 16.63 1.07
CA GLU A 68 -24.70 16.61 0.99
C GLU A 68 -25.30 17.68 1.91
N GLY A 69 -26.15 18.55 1.37
CA GLY A 69 -26.99 19.42 2.20
C GLY A 69 -28.01 18.59 2.98
N LYS A 70 -28.13 18.85 4.27
CA LYS A 70 -29.07 18.20 5.19
C LYS A 70 -29.96 19.22 5.86
N ARG A 71 -31.19 18.80 6.17
CA ARG A 71 -32.22 19.57 6.87
C ARG A 71 -32.96 18.67 7.85
N ARG A 72 -33.13 19.12 9.09
CA ARG A 72 -33.94 18.47 10.14
C ARG A 72 -34.93 19.49 10.66
N GLU A 73 -36.19 19.10 10.80
CA GLU A 73 -37.23 19.94 11.39
C GLU A 73 -37.61 19.34 12.75
N THR A 74 -37.62 20.17 13.80
CA THR A 74 -37.77 19.71 15.19
C THR A 74 -38.37 20.80 16.05
N GLY A 75 -39.52 20.54 16.68
CA GLY A 75 -40.29 21.57 17.37
C GLY A 75 -40.60 22.77 16.46
N ASP A 76 -40.01 23.92 16.78
CA ASP A 76 -40.10 25.16 16.00
C ASP A 76 -38.81 25.52 15.26
N TYR A 77 -37.85 24.60 15.16
CA TYR A 77 -36.56 24.80 14.53
C TYR A 77 -36.46 24.07 13.18
N ILE A 78 -35.79 24.72 12.24
CA ILE A 78 -35.30 24.15 10.98
C ILE A 78 -33.78 24.20 11.06
N ILE A 79 -33.11 23.06 11.09
CA ILE A 79 -31.66 22.98 11.23
C ILE A 79 -31.09 22.50 9.90
N ASN A 80 -30.26 23.31 9.25
CA ASN A 80 -29.56 22.96 8.01
C ASN A 80 -28.05 22.78 8.26
N TRP A 81 -27.45 21.74 7.70
CA TRP A 81 -26.01 21.49 7.80
C TRP A 81 -25.47 20.78 6.55
N LYS A 82 -24.16 20.54 6.52
CA LYS A 82 -23.47 19.82 5.43
C LYS A 82 -22.91 18.50 5.97
N LEU A 83 -23.36 17.37 5.42
CA LEU A 83 -22.78 16.05 5.67
C LEU A 83 -21.66 15.77 4.67
N TYR A 84 -20.48 15.37 5.15
CA TYR A 84 -19.34 15.03 4.30
C TYR A 84 -19.09 13.52 4.30
N SER A 85 -19.17 12.88 3.13
CA SER A 85 -18.79 11.47 2.95
C SER A 85 -17.40 11.38 2.32
N VAL A 86 -16.38 11.19 3.14
CA VAL A 86 -14.96 11.16 2.76
C VAL A 86 -14.50 9.73 2.54
N TYR A 87 -13.97 9.43 1.35
CA TYR A 87 -13.43 8.12 1.00
C TYR A 87 -11.91 8.17 1.02
N PHE A 88 -11.29 7.36 1.86
CA PHE A 88 -9.84 7.22 1.91
C PHE A 88 -9.38 6.26 0.80
N ARG A 89 -8.24 6.57 0.19
CA ARG A 89 -7.59 5.68 -0.79
C ARG A 89 -7.28 4.35 -0.12
N SER A 90 -7.26 3.28 -0.90
CA SER A 90 -6.64 2.01 -0.47
C SER A 90 -5.14 2.27 -0.19
N THR A 91 -4.76 2.41 1.08
CA THR A 91 -3.37 2.59 1.54
C THR A 91 -3.18 1.90 2.90
N VAL A 92 -1.93 1.61 3.27
CA VAL A 92 -1.64 0.97 4.55
C VAL A 92 -1.70 1.97 5.72
N TYR A 93 -1.42 3.25 5.46
CA TYR A 93 -1.58 4.37 6.42
C TYR A 93 -3.01 4.54 6.93
N ASN A 94 -4.01 3.98 6.24
CA ASN A 94 -5.39 3.95 6.70
C ASN A 94 -5.49 3.43 8.14
N THR A 95 -4.69 2.44 8.55
CA THR A 95 -4.70 1.94 9.93
C THR A 95 -4.21 2.97 10.95
N GLN A 96 -3.21 3.78 10.59
CA GLN A 96 -2.63 4.83 11.44
C GLN A 96 -3.55 6.04 11.52
N ILE A 97 -3.96 6.59 10.37
CA ILE A 97 -4.90 7.71 10.25
C ILE A 97 -6.20 7.42 11.00
N ARG A 98 -6.73 6.19 10.86
CA ARG A 98 -7.89 5.71 11.59
C ARG A 98 -7.67 5.69 13.11
N LYS A 99 -6.50 5.25 13.60
CA LYS A 99 -6.16 5.31 15.05
C LYS A 99 -6.11 6.75 15.55
N GLU A 100 -5.49 7.66 14.79
CA GLU A 100 -5.32 9.07 15.15
C GLU A 100 -6.65 9.81 15.21
N ILE A 101 -7.52 9.61 14.21
CA ILE A 101 -8.86 10.20 14.20
C ILE A 101 -9.72 9.61 15.33
N ILE A 102 -9.73 8.28 15.55
CA ILE A 102 -10.48 7.64 16.68
C ILE A 102 -9.99 8.12 18.05
N LYS A 103 -8.73 8.53 18.18
CA LYS A 103 -8.21 9.06 19.45
C LYS A 103 -8.69 10.49 19.74
N ASN A 104 -8.98 11.26 18.70
CA ASN A 104 -9.17 12.72 18.79
C ASN A 104 -10.65 13.17 18.74
N TYR A 105 -11.58 12.25 18.45
CA TYR A 105 -13.01 12.51 18.30
C TYR A 105 -13.82 11.35 18.90
N ASP A 106 -15.06 11.59 19.33
CA ASP A 106 -16.00 10.48 19.60
C ASP A 106 -16.65 10.02 18.29
N ILE A 107 -16.75 8.71 18.09
CA ILE A 107 -17.00 8.11 16.77
C ILE A 107 -17.81 6.82 16.84
N ARG A 108 -18.94 6.81 16.12
CA ARG A 108 -19.72 5.59 15.88
C ARG A 108 -19.14 4.80 14.70
N ARG A 109 -18.79 3.53 14.94
CA ARG A 109 -18.19 2.62 13.94
C ARG A 109 -19.23 1.66 13.36
N THR A 110 -19.27 1.55 12.03
CA THR A 110 -20.09 0.59 11.28
C THR A 110 -19.25 -0.12 10.21
N ILE A 111 -19.61 -1.35 9.86
CA ILE A 111 -18.84 -2.20 8.94
C ILE A 111 -19.74 -2.61 7.78
N SER A 112 -19.23 -2.50 6.56
CA SER A 112 -19.84 -3.03 5.33
C SER A 112 -18.87 -4.00 4.64
N SER A 113 -19.28 -4.61 3.52
CA SER A 113 -18.38 -5.47 2.73
C SER A 113 -17.26 -4.71 2.00
N LYS A 114 -17.40 -3.40 1.77
CA LYS A 114 -16.42 -2.60 1.00
C LYS A 114 -15.66 -1.58 1.85
N TYR A 115 -16.29 -1.09 2.91
CA TYR A 115 -15.76 -0.01 3.73
C TYR A 115 -16.06 -0.21 5.21
N GLU A 116 -15.09 0.14 6.04
CA GLU A 116 -15.27 0.46 7.45
C GLU A 116 -15.66 1.93 7.51
N LYS A 117 -16.87 2.22 8.00
CA LYS A 117 -17.43 3.57 8.06
C LYS A 117 -17.43 4.05 9.50
N TYR A 118 -16.72 5.14 9.72
CA TYR A 118 -16.72 5.91 10.96
C TYR A 118 -17.60 7.14 10.81
N ILE A 119 -18.28 7.52 11.89
CA ILE A 119 -19.25 8.62 11.93
C ILE A 119 -18.87 9.53 13.08
N LEU A 120 -18.47 10.77 12.78
CA LEU A 120 -18.34 11.83 13.78
C LEU A 120 -19.64 12.64 13.78
N SER A 121 -20.14 12.89 14.98
CA SER A 121 -21.30 13.75 15.24
C SER A 121 -20.87 15.07 15.90
N SER A 122 -21.74 16.07 15.92
CA SER A 122 -21.71 17.13 16.93
C SER A 122 -23.08 17.26 17.58
N ASP A 123 -23.12 17.46 18.89
CA ASP A 123 -24.32 17.94 19.57
C ASP A 123 -24.47 19.46 19.37
N ILE A 124 -25.72 19.92 19.28
CA ILE A 124 -26.06 21.33 19.06
C ILE A 124 -27.18 21.73 19.98
N ASP A 125 -26.87 22.66 20.88
CA ASP A 125 -27.83 23.23 21.82
C ASP A 125 -28.79 24.21 21.11
N LEU A 126 -30.07 23.99 21.31
CA LEU A 126 -31.15 24.81 20.77
C LEU A 126 -31.52 25.95 21.73
N PRO A 127 -32.08 27.07 21.22
CA PRO A 127 -32.50 28.20 22.06
C PRO A 127 -33.56 27.90 23.14
N ASN A 128 -34.17 26.71 23.14
CA ASN A 128 -35.09 26.25 24.18
C ASN A 128 -34.43 25.37 25.26
N GLY A 129 -33.13 25.05 25.13
CA GLY A 129 -32.38 24.20 26.06
C GLY A 129 -32.36 22.71 25.73
N ASP A 130 -33.03 22.27 24.65
CA ASP A 130 -32.81 20.92 24.10
C ASP A 130 -31.45 20.86 23.38
N SER A 131 -30.84 19.68 23.28
CA SER A 131 -29.62 19.46 22.47
C SER A 131 -29.83 18.34 21.46
N ILE A 132 -29.21 18.47 20.27
CA ILE A 132 -29.46 17.59 19.13
C ILE A 132 -28.16 17.15 18.44
N GLU A 133 -27.91 15.85 18.46
CA GLU A 133 -26.84 15.21 17.69
C GLU A 133 -27.09 15.28 16.16
N LEU A 134 -26.11 15.80 15.42
CA LEU A 134 -26.04 15.75 13.96
C LEU A 134 -24.83 14.95 13.46
N ASP A 135 -25.07 13.98 12.57
CA ASP A 135 -24.02 13.31 11.77
C ASP A 135 -23.37 14.35 10.82
N ASN A 136 -22.08 14.68 11.03
CA ASN A 136 -21.38 15.71 10.26
C ASN A 136 -20.44 15.14 9.20
N ILE A 137 -19.72 14.07 9.52
CA ILE A 137 -18.73 13.50 8.61
C ILE A 137 -18.66 11.96 8.73
N PHE A 138 -18.77 11.31 7.58
CA PHE A 138 -18.62 9.87 7.38
C PHE A 138 -17.26 9.59 6.75
N LEU A 139 -16.39 8.88 7.47
CA LEU A 139 -15.06 8.50 7.02
C LEU A 139 -15.08 7.03 6.59
N TYR A 140 -14.92 6.79 5.29
CA TYR A 140 -14.95 5.47 4.67
C TYR A 140 -13.52 4.99 4.39
N PHE A 141 -13.02 4.06 5.21
CA PHE A 141 -11.76 3.36 4.95
C PHE A 141 -12.05 2.05 4.19
N PRO A 142 -11.43 1.79 3.02
CA PRO A 142 -11.69 0.57 2.26
C PRO A 142 -11.24 -0.66 3.04
N ILE A 143 -12.13 -1.64 3.14
CA ILE A 143 -11.81 -2.95 3.71
C ILE A 143 -11.15 -3.78 2.60
N TYR A 144 -9.93 -4.23 2.88
CA TYR A 144 -9.20 -5.16 2.04
C TYR A 144 -9.80 -6.56 2.15
N ILE A 145 -10.89 -6.83 1.40
CA ILE A 145 -11.27 -8.21 1.11
C ILE A 145 -10.19 -8.79 0.18
N SER A 146 -9.33 -9.64 0.75
CA SER A 146 -8.40 -10.44 -0.03
C SER A 146 -9.18 -11.44 -0.88
N HIS A 147 -9.39 -11.12 -2.16
CA HIS A 147 -9.99 -12.04 -3.14
C HIS A 147 -8.99 -13.12 -3.63
N LYS A 148 -8.22 -13.66 -2.68
CA LYS A 148 -7.46 -14.92 -2.71
C LYS A 148 -7.31 -15.37 -1.24
N SER A 149 -7.36 -16.69 -1.00
CA SER A 149 -7.29 -17.29 0.34
C SER A 149 -5.88 -17.34 0.95
N SER A 150 -4.99 -16.45 0.50
CA SER A 150 -3.62 -16.31 0.97
C SER A 150 -3.20 -14.84 0.95
N GLN A 151 -2.56 -14.38 2.02
CA GLN A 151 -1.88 -13.08 2.04
C GLN A 151 -0.77 -13.08 0.97
N PRO A 152 -0.50 -11.95 0.30
CA PRO A 152 0.57 -11.88 -0.69
C PRO A 152 1.93 -12.10 -0.02
N LYS A 153 2.78 -12.89 -0.67
CA LYS A 153 4.09 -13.32 -0.16
C LYS A 153 5.18 -12.33 -0.57
N ILE A 154 6.04 -11.90 0.36
CA ILE A 154 7.05 -10.88 0.08
C ILE A 154 8.42 -11.28 0.63
N ALA A 155 9.42 -11.29 -0.24
CA ALA A 155 10.82 -11.28 0.15
C ALA A 155 11.32 -9.82 0.11
N PHE A 156 11.44 -9.20 1.28
CA PHE A 156 12.26 -7.99 1.42
C PHE A 156 13.72 -8.40 1.60
N VAL A 157 14.60 -7.74 0.87
CA VAL A 157 16.07 -7.97 0.90
C VAL A 157 16.75 -6.68 1.36
N VAL A 158 17.72 -6.81 2.27
CA VAL A 158 18.56 -5.71 2.75
C VAL A 158 19.94 -5.81 2.10
N ASP A 159 20.22 -4.88 1.18
CA ASP A 159 21.49 -4.76 0.45
C ASP A 159 22.48 -3.81 1.19
N ASP A 160 23.71 -3.72 0.65
CA ASP A 160 24.86 -2.98 1.23
C ASP A 160 25.30 -3.40 2.66
N LEU A 161 25.01 -4.64 3.10
CA LEU A 161 25.48 -5.07 4.42
C LEU A 161 26.99 -5.35 4.46
N VAL A 162 27.67 -4.73 5.40
CA VAL A 162 29.08 -4.93 5.80
C VAL A 162 29.18 -4.89 7.33
N GLU A 163 30.27 -5.45 7.87
CA GLU A 163 30.52 -5.61 9.32
C GLU A 163 30.22 -4.38 10.19
N ASP A 164 30.73 -3.20 9.84
CA ASP A 164 30.58 -1.97 10.64
C ASP A 164 29.24 -1.21 10.42
N ASN A 165 28.19 -1.88 9.95
CA ASN A 165 26.86 -1.25 9.85
C ASN A 165 26.28 -0.97 11.24
N TYR A 166 26.30 0.30 11.64
CA TYR A 166 25.79 0.80 12.91
C TYR A 166 24.37 0.30 13.28
N TRP A 167 23.49 0.15 12.28
CA TRP A 167 22.07 -0.22 12.48
C TRP A 167 21.77 -1.73 12.47
N VAL A 168 22.79 -2.60 12.55
CA VAL A 168 22.59 -4.07 12.51
C VAL A 168 21.72 -4.56 13.67
N GLU A 169 21.87 -4.02 14.87
CA GLU A 169 21.09 -4.46 16.05
C GLU A 169 19.65 -3.92 16.00
N GLU A 170 19.43 -2.68 15.53
CA GLU A 170 18.09 -2.17 15.22
C GLU A 170 17.39 -3.01 14.14
N LEU A 171 18.12 -3.43 13.09
CA LEU A 171 17.59 -4.32 12.07
C LEU A 171 17.23 -5.68 12.69
N LEU A 172 18.12 -6.29 13.48
CA LEU A 172 17.87 -7.55 14.20
C LEU A 172 16.71 -7.47 15.21
N SER A 173 16.33 -6.28 15.66
CA SER A 173 15.13 -6.07 16.50
C SER A 173 13.80 -6.24 15.74
N PHE A 174 13.81 -6.16 14.40
CA PHE A 174 12.61 -6.33 13.57
C PHE A 174 12.04 -7.75 13.72
N PRO A 175 10.73 -7.95 13.99
CA PRO A 175 10.21 -9.26 14.41
C PRO A 175 9.91 -10.22 13.26
N TYR A 176 9.76 -9.73 12.04
CA TYR A 176 9.42 -10.55 10.87
C TYR A 176 10.67 -11.09 10.15
N THR A 177 10.46 -12.02 9.22
CA THR A 177 11.50 -12.50 8.29
C THR A 177 11.97 -11.39 7.37
N LEU A 178 13.29 -11.22 7.26
CA LEU A 178 13.94 -10.50 6.16
C LEU A 178 14.97 -11.41 5.50
N ASN A 179 15.48 -10.98 4.36
CA ASN A 179 16.62 -11.56 3.65
C ASN A 179 17.74 -10.52 3.67
N VAL A 180 19.00 -10.95 3.74
CA VAL A 180 20.13 -10.03 3.87
C VAL A 180 21.23 -10.35 2.86
N SER A 181 21.78 -9.31 2.25
CA SER A 181 22.76 -9.37 1.16
C SER A 181 24.05 -8.74 1.67
N ILE A 182 25.06 -9.58 1.99
CA ILE A 182 26.31 -9.15 2.64
C ILE A 182 27.43 -9.03 1.59
N ILE A 183 28.07 -7.86 1.52
CA ILE A 183 29.28 -7.64 0.71
C ILE A 183 30.44 -8.39 1.37
N PRO A 184 31.11 -9.33 0.67
CA PRO A 184 32.12 -10.18 1.30
C PRO A 184 33.39 -9.44 1.72
N THR A 185 33.65 -9.43 3.03
CA THR A 185 34.74 -8.77 3.76
C THR A 185 35.44 -9.76 4.71
N SER A 186 36.45 -9.32 5.48
CA SER A 186 37.16 -10.19 6.44
C SER A 186 36.29 -10.69 7.60
N HIS A 187 35.27 -9.95 8.04
CA HIS A 187 34.41 -10.32 9.18
C HIS A 187 32.96 -10.70 8.78
N THR A 188 32.74 -10.96 7.49
CA THR A 188 31.44 -11.41 6.94
C THR A 188 30.87 -12.63 7.66
N LYS A 189 31.70 -13.59 8.09
CA LYS A 189 31.28 -14.79 8.84
C LYS A 189 30.47 -14.43 10.09
N ASP A 190 30.95 -13.50 10.90
CA ASP A 190 30.33 -13.14 12.17
C ASP A 190 28.98 -12.43 11.96
N LEU A 191 28.91 -11.54 10.95
CA LEU A 191 27.68 -10.86 10.56
C LEU A 191 26.65 -11.84 9.98
N ALA A 192 27.06 -12.76 9.11
CA ALA A 192 26.21 -13.83 8.59
C ALA A 192 25.64 -14.70 9.71
N TYR A 193 26.47 -15.03 10.72
CA TYR A 193 26.06 -15.87 11.84
C TYR A 193 25.01 -15.19 12.73
N LYS A 194 25.04 -13.85 12.89
CA LYS A 194 23.94 -13.11 13.55
C LYS A 194 22.60 -13.33 12.82
N PHE A 195 22.58 -13.18 11.50
CA PHE A 195 21.34 -13.28 10.71
C PHE A 195 20.83 -14.72 10.54
N VAL A 196 21.73 -15.70 10.40
CA VAL A 196 21.36 -17.13 10.44
C VAL A 196 20.76 -17.49 11.79
N LYS A 197 21.34 -17.01 12.91
CA LYS A 197 20.81 -17.23 14.27
C LYS A 197 19.45 -16.54 14.49
N LYS A 198 19.21 -15.39 13.86
CA LYS A 198 17.90 -14.71 13.79
C LYS A 198 16.86 -15.50 12.98
N GLY A 199 17.28 -16.50 12.20
CA GLY A 199 16.43 -17.35 11.36
C GLY A 199 16.22 -16.80 9.94
N TRP A 200 16.88 -15.69 9.58
CA TRP A 200 16.80 -15.05 8.26
C TRP A 200 17.65 -15.78 7.21
N GLU A 201 17.45 -15.46 5.93
CA GLU A 201 18.28 -15.98 4.83
C GLU A 201 19.42 -15.02 4.50
N VAL A 202 20.63 -15.55 4.34
CA VAL A 202 21.85 -14.80 4.01
C VAL A 202 22.25 -15.06 2.56
N MET A 203 22.53 -13.98 1.84
CA MET A 203 22.87 -13.92 0.43
C MET A 203 24.25 -13.26 0.28
N MET A 204 24.98 -13.60 -0.78
CA MET A 204 26.25 -12.97 -1.13
C MET A 204 26.03 -11.75 -2.04
N HIS A 205 26.34 -10.55 -1.57
CA HIS A 205 26.23 -9.30 -2.34
C HIS A 205 27.55 -9.03 -3.08
N ILE A 206 27.71 -9.60 -4.26
CA ILE A 206 28.98 -9.57 -4.98
C ILE A 206 29.19 -8.25 -5.73
N PRO A 207 30.32 -7.53 -5.53
CA PRO A 207 30.66 -6.35 -6.32
C PRO A 207 30.80 -6.68 -7.80
N MET A 208 30.17 -5.88 -8.66
CA MET A 208 30.21 -6.04 -10.11
C MET A 208 30.36 -4.67 -10.80
N GLU A 209 31.05 -4.63 -11.93
CA GLU A 209 31.31 -3.37 -12.66
C GLU A 209 30.03 -2.66 -13.15
N SER A 210 29.99 -1.34 -12.95
CA SER A 210 28.91 -0.44 -13.39
C SER A 210 29.19 0.17 -14.77
N ILE A 211 28.17 0.79 -15.38
CA ILE A 211 28.37 1.65 -16.57
C ILE A 211 29.07 2.99 -16.26
N THR A 212 29.28 3.32 -14.98
CA THR A 212 29.86 4.57 -14.50
C THR A 212 31.33 4.43 -14.07
N TYR A 213 31.86 3.20 -14.03
CA TYR A 213 33.26 2.91 -13.78
C TYR A 213 34.18 3.68 -14.75
N PRO A 214 35.30 4.27 -14.29
CA PRO A 214 35.87 4.21 -12.94
C PRO A 214 35.38 5.30 -11.97
N LYS A 215 34.37 6.11 -12.30
CA LYS A 215 33.95 7.27 -11.46
C LYS A 215 33.43 6.88 -10.08
N ASP A 216 32.92 5.66 -9.96
CA ASP A 216 32.37 5.02 -8.76
C ASP A 216 33.27 3.89 -8.23
N ALA A 217 34.49 3.72 -8.76
CA ALA A 217 35.41 2.64 -8.37
C ALA A 217 35.69 2.55 -6.86
N LYS A 218 35.58 3.68 -6.13
CA LYS A 218 35.67 3.75 -4.66
C LYS A 218 34.57 2.98 -3.89
N TYR A 219 33.55 2.47 -4.59
CA TYR A 219 32.48 1.63 -4.05
C TYR A 219 32.58 0.16 -4.48
N LEU A 220 33.59 -0.19 -5.29
CA LEU A 220 33.94 -1.57 -5.65
C LEU A 220 35.14 -2.01 -4.82
N THR A 221 35.24 -3.30 -4.53
CA THR A 221 36.47 -3.91 -4.02
C THR A 221 37.42 -4.25 -5.17
N SER A 222 38.68 -4.56 -4.87
CA SER A 222 39.62 -5.17 -5.83
C SER A 222 39.22 -6.57 -6.31
N GLU A 223 38.14 -7.11 -5.78
CA GLU A 223 37.61 -8.45 -6.01
C GLU A 223 36.18 -8.36 -6.59
N ALA A 224 35.93 -7.30 -7.36
CA ALA A 224 34.71 -7.13 -8.15
C ALA A 224 34.80 -7.92 -9.45
N ILE A 225 33.66 -8.47 -9.89
CA ILE A 225 33.55 -9.05 -11.24
C ILE A 225 33.52 -7.90 -12.25
N MET A 226 34.47 -7.91 -13.18
CA MET A 226 34.60 -6.91 -14.24
C MET A 226 34.17 -7.49 -15.59
N SER A 227 33.64 -6.65 -16.47
CA SER A 227 33.27 -7.08 -17.83
C SER A 227 34.52 -7.48 -18.62
N GLY A 228 34.44 -8.61 -19.33
CA GLY A 228 35.56 -9.18 -20.08
C GLY A 228 36.43 -10.19 -19.32
N MET A 229 36.24 -10.37 -18.01
CA MET A 229 36.91 -11.43 -17.24
C MET A 229 36.64 -12.84 -17.84
N SER A 230 37.61 -13.74 -17.64
CA SER A 230 37.47 -15.17 -17.90
C SER A 230 36.62 -15.87 -16.83
N GLU A 231 36.13 -17.07 -17.16
CA GLU A 231 35.39 -17.91 -16.20
C GLU A 231 36.28 -18.30 -15.01
N GLU A 232 37.59 -18.46 -15.20
CA GLU A 232 38.56 -18.79 -14.13
C GLU A 232 38.82 -17.63 -13.16
N GLU A 233 38.86 -16.39 -13.64
CA GLU A 233 38.97 -15.20 -12.79
C GLU A 233 37.72 -15.00 -11.93
N ILE A 234 36.54 -15.17 -12.55
CA ILE A 234 35.25 -15.11 -11.85
C ILE A 234 35.16 -16.25 -10.81
N ASP A 235 35.62 -17.46 -11.15
CA ASP A 235 35.69 -18.60 -10.23
C ASP A 235 36.56 -18.32 -9.00
N LYS A 236 37.75 -17.74 -9.19
CA LYS A 236 38.64 -17.32 -8.09
C LYS A 236 37.97 -16.32 -7.16
N ILE A 237 37.28 -15.31 -7.72
CA ILE A 237 36.55 -14.29 -6.96
C ILE A 237 35.39 -14.93 -6.17
N VAL A 238 34.54 -15.74 -6.80
CA VAL A 238 33.41 -16.40 -6.14
C VAL A 238 33.86 -17.37 -5.05
N ASN A 239 34.91 -18.16 -5.30
CA ASN A 239 35.52 -19.07 -4.33
C ASN A 239 36.10 -18.33 -3.11
N LEU A 240 36.77 -17.20 -3.33
CA LEU A 240 37.30 -16.35 -2.26
C LEU A 240 36.18 -15.76 -1.41
N HIS A 241 35.13 -15.25 -2.05
CA HIS A 241 33.99 -14.63 -1.37
C HIS A 241 33.15 -15.64 -0.59
N LEU A 242 32.90 -16.84 -1.12
CA LEU A 242 32.21 -17.91 -0.39
C LEU A 242 32.95 -18.30 0.90
N LYS A 243 34.28 -18.36 0.88
CA LYS A 243 35.10 -18.66 2.07
C LYS A 243 34.94 -17.62 3.19
N ARG A 244 34.60 -16.37 2.87
CA ARG A 244 34.36 -15.30 3.87
C ARG A 244 33.07 -15.50 4.69
N PHE A 245 32.13 -16.31 4.21
CA PHE A 245 30.95 -16.73 4.97
C PHE A 245 31.21 -17.90 5.93
N GLY A 246 32.37 -18.55 5.82
CA GLY A 246 32.71 -19.72 6.62
C GLY A 246 31.75 -20.88 6.35
N ASP A 247 31.04 -21.32 7.39
CA ASP A 247 30.15 -22.49 7.35
C ASP A 247 28.66 -22.09 7.16
N ALA A 248 28.38 -20.79 6.92
CA ALA A 248 27.03 -20.33 6.59
C ALA A 248 26.64 -20.77 5.18
N LYS A 249 25.53 -21.49 5.06
CA LYS A 249 24.98 -21.95 3.77
C LYS A 249 24.47 -20.76 2.95
N ILE A 250 25.18 -20.41 1.89
CA ILE A 250 24.76 -19.41 0.91
C ILE A 250 24.09 -20.09 -0.28
N CYS A 251 22.85 -19.70 -0.57
CA CYS A 251 22.05 -20.24 -1.68
C CYS A 251 21.81 -19.23 -2.81
N TRP A 252 21.93 -17.94 -2.52
CA TRP A 252 21.71 -16.86 -3.47
C TRP A 252 22.88 -15.89 -3.51
N VAL A 253 23.24 -15.48 -4.72
CA VAL A 253 24.09 -14.32 -5.00
C VAL A 253 23.21 -13.18 -5.47
N ASN A 254 23.64 -11.96 -5.21
CA ASN A 254 22.96 -10.74 -5.63
C ASN A 254 24.01 -9.68 -6.00
N ASN A 255 23.74 -8.80 -6.96
CA ASN A 255 24.75 -7.89 -7.51
C ASN A 255 24.79 -6.53 -6.80
N HIS A 256 25.92 -6.23 -6.16
CA HIS A 256 26.27 -4.85 -5.84
C HIS A 256 26.70 -4.12 -7.11
N MET A 257 26.08 -2.97 -7.39
CA MET A 257 26.20 -2.23 -8.64
C MET A 257 25.93 -3.09 -9.90
N GLY A 258 26.95 -3.47 -10.66
CA GLY A 258 26.86 -4.44 -11.76
C GLY A 258 26.24 -3.96 -13.07
N SER A 259 25.83 -2.71 -13.22
CA SER A 259 25.09 -2.25 -14.41
C SER A 259 25.82 -2.39 -15.76
N LYS A 260 27.14 -2.63 -15.79
CA LYS A 260 27.88 -3.01 -17.01
C LYS A 260 28.01 -4.52 -17.18
N VAL A 261 28.19 -5.27 -16.08
CA VAL A 261 28.19 -6.75 -16.11
C VAL A 261 26.81 -7.30 -16.45
N THR A 262 25.77 -6.87 -15.75
CA THR A 262 24.42 -7.47 -15.84
C THR A 262 23.70 -7.20 -17.16
N LYS A 263 24.18 -6.26 -17.98
CA LYS A 263 23.68 -6.03 -19.36
C LYS A 263 24.46 -6.80 -20.45
N ASP A 264 25.54 -7.50 -20.08
CA ASP A 264 26.48 -8.11 -21.03
C ASP A 264 26.27 -9.64 -21.12
N ASP A 265 25.90 -10.13 -22.30
CA ASP A 265 25.55 -11.54 -22.52
C ASP A 265 26.71 -12.49 -22.23
N GLU A 266 27.93 -12.14 -22.66
CA GLU A 266 29.10 -13.01 -22.54
C GLU A 266 29.60 -13.07 -21.09
N THR A 267 29.72 -11.92 -20.42
CA THR A 267 30.12 -11.86 -19.02
C THR A 267 29.08 -12.55 -18.13
N MET A 268 27.77 -12.28 -18.32
CA MET A 268 26.73 -12.96 -17.52
C MET A 268 26.67 -14.48 -17.77
N GLU A 269 27.03 -14.97 -18.96
CA GLU A 269 27.08 -16.42 -19.19
C GLU A 269 28.21 -17.08 -18.38
N LYS A 270 29.39 -16.47 -18.34
CA LYS A 270 30.51 -16.93 -17.49
C LYS A 270 30.13 -16.85 -16.00
N VAL A 271 29.59 -15.71 -15.55
CA VAL A 271 29.16 -15.51 -14.16
C VAL A 271 28.15 -16.56 -13.71
N LEU A 272 27.12 -16.81 -14.51
CA LEU A 272 26.08 -17.77 -14.14
C LEU A 272 26.55 -19.23 -14.26
N LYS A 273 27.53 -19.56 -15.14
CA LYS A 273 28.21 -20.86 -15.11
C LYS A 273 28.98 -21.08 -13.81
N VAL A 274 29.74 -20.08 -13.35
CA VAL A 274 30.43 -20.14 -12.04
C VAL A 274 29.41 -20.28 -10.90
N PHE A 275 28.34 -19.51 -10.89
CA PHE A 275 27.30 -19.67 -9.86
C PHE A 275 26.69 -21.08 -9.88
N LYS A 276 26.42 -21.65 -11.07
CA LYS A 276 25.93 -23.02 -11.23
C LYS A 276 26.89 -24.06 -10.66
N LYS A 277 28.21 -23.90 -10.87
CA LYS A 277 29.26 -24.78 -10.32
C LYS A 277 29.20 -24.85 -8.79
N TYR A 278 28.84 -23.75 -8.13
CA TYR A 278 28.67 -23.67 -6.67
C TYR A 278 27.24 -23.96 -6.18
N GLY A 279 26.31 -24.34 -7.07
CA GLY A 279 24.90 -24.59 -6.73
C GLY A 279 24.11 -23.31 -6.41
N LEU A 280 24.64 -22.13 -6.75
CA LEU A 280 24.09 -20.83 -6.38
C LEU A 280 23.02 -20.37 -7.38
N SER A 281 21.96 -19.76 -6.84
CA SER A 281 20.95 -19.00 -7.59
C SER A 281 21.27 -17.51 -7.58
N PHE A 282 20.63 -16.70 -8.43
CA PHE A 282 20.91 -15.27 -8.56
C PHE A 282 19.66 -14.39 -8.38
N LEU A 283 19.74 -13.39 -7.52
CA LEU A 283 18.81 -12.25 -7.53
C LEU A 283 19.46 -11.11 -8.31
N ASP A 284 18.88 -10.75 -9.44
CA ASP A 284 19.23 -9.54 -10.18
C ASP A 284 18.61 -8.31 -9.47
N SER A 285 19.46 -7.40 -8.98
CA SER A 285 19.00 -6.16 -8.33
C SER A 285 18.33 -5.18 -9.30
N LYS A 286 18.38 -5.43 -10.62
CA LYS A 286 17.84 -4.57 -11.70
C LYS A 286 18.37 -3.14 -11.65
N THR A 287 19.67 -3.00 -11.39
CA THR A 287 20.42 -1.72 -11.46
C THR A 287 20.50 -1.13 -12.88
N ILE A 288 20.10 -1.90 -13.90
CA ILE A 288 19.86 -1.41 -15.27
C ILE A 288 18.64 -2.12 -15.88
N LEU A 289 17.82 -1.38 -16.64
CA LEU A 289 16.54 -1.87 -17.18
C LEU A 289 16.72 -3.06 -18.13
N ASN A 290 17.72 -3.01 -19.01
CA ASN A 290 18.03 -4.05 -19.98
C ASN A 290 19.00 -5.11 -19.45
N SER A 291 19.03 -5.34 -18.12
CA SER A 291 19.79 -6.47 -17.56
C SER A 291 19.32 -7.79 -18.17
N VAL A 292 20.30 -8.60 -18.58
CA VAL A 292 20.12 -9.87 -19.29
C VAL A 292 20.15 -11.08 -18.36
N GLY A 293 20.35 -10.88 -17.05
CA GLY A 293 20.51 -11.96 -16.07
C GLY A 293 19.43 -13.04 -16.15
N LYS A 294 18.15 -12.67 -16.20
CA LYS A 294 17.02 -13.62 -16.33
C LYS A 294 17.06 -14.42 -17.65
N LYS A 295 17.42 -13.79 -18.76
CA LYS A 295 17.57 -14.46 -20.08
C LYS A 295 18.70 -15.49 -20.06
N ILE A 296 19.86 -15.09 -19.55
CA ILE A 296 21.04 -15.97 -19.51
C ILE A 296 20.87 -17.08 -18.45
N GLY A 297 20.25 -16.80 -17.31
CA GLY A 297 19.92 -17.81 -16.29
C GLY A 297 19.04 -18.93 -16.84
N ASN A 298 17.99 -18.57 -17.59
CA ASN A 298 17.18 -19.56 -18.31
C ASN A 298 18.00 -20.35 -19.34
N LYS A 299 18.92 -19.70 -20.07
CA LYS A 299 19.82 -20.35 -21.06
C LYS A 299 20.77 -21.38 -20.42
N VAL A 300 21.37 -21.06 -19.27
CA VAL A 300 22.36 -21.95 -18.61
C VAL A 300 21.76 -22.89 -17.56
N GLY A 301 20.47 -22.74 -17.23
CA GLY A 301 19.80 -23.50 -16.18
C GLY A 301 20.23 -23.10 -14.76
N VAL A 302 20.16 -21.80 -14.48
CA VAL A 302 20.35 -21.21 -13.13
C VAL A 302 19.07 -20.45 -12.74
N PRO A 303 18.53 -20.65 -11.52
CA PRO A 303 17.39 -19.86 -11.05
C PRO A 303 17.76 -18.39 -10.92
N VAL A 304 17.01 -17.52 -11.58
CA VAL A 304 17.17 -16.07 -11.52
C VAL A 304 15.87 -15.42 -11.09
N LEU A 305 15.93 -14.65 -10.01
CA LEU A 305 14.87 -13.75 -9.57
C LEU A 305 15.25 -12.30 -9.88
N GLU A 306 14.28 -11.40 -9.90
CA GLU A 306 14.47 -10.00 -10.25
C GLU A 306 13.82 -9.09 -9.21
N ASN A 307 14.57 -8.10 -8.74
CA ASN A 307 14.05 -7.00 -7.92
C ASN A 307 12.95 -6.24 -8.69
N MET A 308 11.80 -6.04 -8.05
CA MET A 308 10.69 -5.27 -8.65
C MET A 308 10.70 -3.79 -8.28
N LEU A 309 11.35 -3.41 -7.17
CA LEU A 309 11.38 -2.04 -6.66
C LEU A 309 12.48 -1.86 -5.62
N PHE A 310 13.40 -0.93 -5.86
CA PHE A 310 14.18 -0.33 -4.79
C PHE A 310 13.30 0.60 -3.95
N ILE A 311 13.24 0.37 -2.64
CA ILE A 311 12.39 1.15 -1.73
C ILE A 311 12.99 2.53 -1.45
N ASP A 312 14.31 2.61 -1.24
CA ASP A 312 15.00 3.77 -0.68
C ASP A 312 16.05 4.40 -1.61
N HIS A 313 15.91 4.18 -2.91
CA HIS A 313 16.65 4.88 -3.96
C HIS A 313 16.60 6.41 -3.76
N GLU A 314 15.43 6.92 -3.37
CA GLU A 314 15.22 8.30 -2.95
C GLU A 314 15.32 8.39 -1.41
N ASN A 315 16.43 8.90 -0.87
CA ASN A 315 16.73 8.92 0.56
C ASN A 315 15.93 10.01 1.34
N GLN A 316 14.61 9.91 1.30
CA GLN A 316 13.63 10.81 1.92
C GLN A 316 12.51 9.96 2.54
N GLU A 317 12.10 10.25 3.78
CA GLU A 317 11.23 9.37 4.56
C GLU A 317 9.86 9.13 3.89
N ASP A 318 9.21 10.19 3.40
CA ASP A 318 7.93 10.08 2.68
C ASP A 318 8.03 9.28 1.38
N ARG A 319 9.19 9.33 0.71
CA ARG A 319 9.45 8.59 -0.52
C ARG A 319 9.67 7.10 -0.22
N ILE A 320 10.42 6.79 0.84
CA ILE A 320 10.61 5.42 1.36
C ILE A 320 9.25 4.84 1.79
N LYS A 321 8.46 5.59 2.58
CA LYS A 321 7.07 5.26 2.97
C LYS A 321 6.19 4.96 1.76
N TYR A 322 6.15 5.86 0.79
CA TYR A 322 5.41 5.68 -0.47
C TYR A 322 5.88 4.43 -1.23
N ARG A 323 7.19 4.16 -1.31
CA ARG A 323 7.75 3.01 -2.04
C ARG A 323 7.45 1.68 -1.35
N PHE A 324 7.48 1.61 -0.01
CA PHE A 324 6.94 0.46 0.73
C PHE A 324 5.47 0.23 0.38
N SER A 325 4.65 1.29 0.36
CA SER A 325 3.22 1.17 -0.04
C SER A 325 3.03 0.72 -1.50
N GLN A 326 3.96 1.07 -2.41
CA GLN A 326 3.97 0.54 -3.78
C GLN A 326 4.38 -0.93 -3.85
N ALA A 327 5.35 -1.35 -3.04
CA ALA A 327 5.76 -2.75 -2.93
C ALA A 327 4.60 -3.67 -2.55
N ILE A 328 3.83 -3.32 -1.50
CA ILE A 328 2.61 -4.05 -1.12
C ILE A 328 1.64 -4.12 -2.30
N LYS A 329 1.36 -3.00 -2.98
CA LYS A 329 0.47 -2.97 -4.15
C LYS A 329 0.99 -3.73 -5.37
N ILE A 330 2.29 -3.98 -5.50
CA ILE A 330 2.84 -4.89 -6.52
C ILE A 330 2.58 -6.35 -6.11
N ALA A 331 2.85 -6.68 -4.85
CA ALA A 331 2.65 -8.02 -4.32
C ALA A 331 1.17 -8.44 -4.29
N GLU A 332 0.25 -7.56 -3.88
CA GLU A 332 -1.21 -7.79 -3.93
C GLU A 332 -1.70 -8.16 -5.34
N ARG A 333 -1.20 -7.48 -6.38
CA ARG A 333 -1.60 -7.73 -7.78
C ARG A 333 -0.99 -9.00 -8.37
N LYS A 334 0.21 -9.39 -7.93
CA LYS A 334 0.90 -10.61 -8.42
C LYS A 334 0.64 -11.85 -7.57
N GLY A 335 0.21 -11.68 -6.32
CA GLY A 335 0.28 -12.69 -5.25
C GLY A 335 1.65 -12.75 -4.56
N TRP A 336 2.71 -12.19 -5.15
CA TRP A 336 4.07 -12.20 -4.62
C TRP A 336 4.92 -11.00 -5.05
N GLY A 337 5.98 -10.69 -4.31
CA GLY A 337 6.92 -9.62 -4.65
C GLY A 337 8.31 -9.76 -4.04
N ILE A 338 9.32 -9.21 -4.72
CA ILE A 338 10.71 -9.12 -4.26
C ILE A 338 11.15 -7.67 -4.35
N PHE A 339 11.63 -7.11 -3.25
CA PHE A 339 11.94 -5.69 -3.14
C PHE A 339 13.20 -5.46 -2.30
N ILE A 340 14.06 -4.56 -2.77
CA ILE A 340 15.35 -4.29 -2.16
C ILE A 340 15.32 -2.94 -1.42
N PHE A 341 15.91 -2.89 -0.23
CA PHE A 341 16.26 -1.65 0.46
C PHE A 341 17.65 -1.76 1.09
N HIS A 342 18.23 -0.65 1.54
CA HIS A 342 19.58 -0.63 2.11
C HIS A 342 19.53 -0.21 3.58
N LEU A 343 20.59 -0.50 4.35
CA LEU A 343 20.64 -0.26 5.81
C LEU A 343 20.88 1.22 6.21
N ARG A 344 20.04 2.12 5.67
CA ARG A 344 20.16 3.58 5.85
C ARG A 344 19.36 4.08 7.05
N PRO A 345 19.79 5.17 7.74
CA PRO A 345 19.10 5.69 8.93
C PRO A 345 17.61 5.98 8.71
N LYS A 346 17.26 6.62 7.58
CA LYS A 346 15.87 6.93 7.22
C LYS A 346 15.07 5.68 6.88
N THR A 347 15.69 4.70 6.23
CA THR A 347 15.06 3.42 5.90
C THR A 347 14.72 2.64 7.16
N ILE A 348 15.62 2.59 8.16
CA ILE A 348 15.38 1.96 9.47
C ILE A 348 14.33 2.71 10.29
N LYS A 349 14.37 4.05 10.31
CA LYS A 349 13.34 4.87 10.97
C LYS A 349 11.95 4.55 10.40
N VAL A 350 11.81 4.59 9.07
CA VAL A 350 10.55 4.25 8.39
C VAL A 350 10.15 2.78 8.64
N LEU A 351 11.07 1.82 8.55
CA LEU A 351 10.79 0.40 8.81
C LEU A 351 10.21 0.17 10.23
N LYS A 352 10.75 0.88 11.23
CA LYS A 352 10.28 0.86 12.62
C LYS A 352 8.90 1.52 12.78
N GLU A 353 8.68 2.67 12.14
CA GLU A 353 7.37 3.33 12.12
C GLU A 353 6.31 2.44 11.48
N LEU A 354 6.57 1.90 10.27
CA LEU A 354 5.65 1.00 9.57
C LEU A 354 5.33 -0.26 10.41
N TYR A 355 6.30 -0.82 11.13
CA TYR A 355 6.03 -1.91 12.08
C TYR A 355 5.04 -1.48 13.17
N GLN A 356 5.26 -0.32 13.83
CA GLN A 356 4.38 0.20 14.89
C GLN A 356 2.98 0.59 14.38
N GLU A 357 2.88 1.07 13.14
CA GLU A 357 1.62 1.34 12.45
C GLU A 357 0.80 0.04 12.24
N GLY A 358 1.47 -1.11 12.10
CA GLY A 358 0.90 -2.43 11.79
C GLY A 358 0.96 -2.80 10.31
N PHE A 359 1.86 -2.16 9.55
CA PHE A 359 1.93 -2.19 8.09
C PHE A 359 2.02 -3.60 7.49
N PHE A 360 2.78 -4.49 8.15
CA PHE A 360 3.09 -5.82 7.64
C PHE A 360 2.01 -6.87 7.97
N ASN A 361 0.97 -6.54 8.74
CA ASN A 361 -0.01 -7.51 9.25
C ASN A 361 -0.83 -8.24 8.18
N ASN A 362 -0.94 -7.66 6.98
CA ASN A 362 -1.74 -8.20 5.87
C ASN A 362 -0.90 -8.95 4.82
N VAL A 363 0.42 -9.08 5.00
CA VAL A 363 1.34 -9.71 4.04
C VAL A 363 2.21 -10.76 4.73
N LYS A 364 2.57 -11.83 4.01
CA LYS A 364 3.45 -12.86 4.54
C LYS A 364 4.89 -12.56 4.14
N LEU A 365 5.72 -12.16 5.11
CA LEU A 365 7.16 -11.99 4.86
C LEU A 365 7.87 -13.34 4.92
N GLU A 366 8.53 -13.72 3.84
CA GLU A 366 9.14 -15.04 3.64
C GLU A 366 10.61 -14.93 3.20
N LYS A 367 11.32 -16.06 3.22
CA LYS A 367 12.67 -16.14 2.65
C LYS A 367 12.59 -16.07 1.12
N ILE A 368 13.64 -15.58 0.47
CA ILE A 368 13.70 -15.54 -0.98
C ILE A 368 13.71 -16.96 -1.58
N SER A 369 14.31 -17.92 -0.88
CA SER A 369 14.20 -19.34 -1.19
C SER A 369 12.76 -19.87 -1.10
N ASP A 370 12.02 -19.59 -0.01
CA ASP A 370 10.61 -20.00 0.12
C ASP A 370 9.75 -19.42 -1.01
N LEU A 371 10.04 -18.17 -1.40
CA LEU A 371 9.34 -17.46 -2.46
C LEU A 371 9.71 -17.99 -3.86
N ALA A 372 10.94 -18.45 -4.07
CA ALA A 372 11.42 -18.93 -5.36
C ALA A 372 10.60 -20.12 -5.89
N GLN A 373 10.12 -20.98 -4.99
CA GLN A 373 9.25 -22.11 -5.31
C GLN A 373 7.88 -21.69 -5.87
N GLU A 374 7.38 -20.51 -5.53
CA GLU A 374 6.13 -19.93 -6.08
C GLU A 374 6.35 -19.30 -7.46
N VAL A 375 7.59 -18.86 -7.74
CA VAL A 375 7.97 -18.23 -9.03
C VAL A 375 8.33 -19.27 -10.08
N TYR A 376 8.95 -20.38 -9.67
CA TYR A 376 9.39 -21.49 -10.51
C TYR A 376 8.56 -22.74 -10.22
N ASN A 377 7.48 -22.95 -10.99
CA ASN A 377 6.56 -24.05 -10.74
C ASN A 377 7.16 -25.39 -11.23
N PRO A 378 7.46 -26.35 -10.33
CA PRO A 378 8.18 -27.57 -10.71
C PRO A 378 7.43 -28.52 -11.66
N GLN A 379 6.14 -28.27 -11.92
CA GLN A 379 5.33 -29.05 -12.88
C GLN A 379 5.25 -28.43 -14.28
N LYS A 380 5.92 -27.29 -14.53
CA LYS A 380 5.98 -26.63 -15.85
C LYS A 380 7.39 -26.26 -16.31
N ASP A 381 8.28 -25.95 -15.37
CA ASP A 381 9.67 -25.61 -15.70
C ASP A 381 10.56 -26.86 -15.57
N GLU A 382 11.13 -27.37 -16.66
CA GLU A 382 12.09 -28.50 -16.67
C GLU A 382 13.42 -28.19 -15.93
N LEU A 383 13.52 -27.00 -15.35
CA LEU A 383 14.64 -26.51 -14.53
C LEU A 383 14.77 -27.21 -13.17
N SER A 384 13.94 -28.21 -12.86
CA SER A 384 13.97 -29.00 -11.62
C SER A 384 15.15 -29.99 -11.54
N ASN A 385 16.38 -29.56 -11.87
CA ASN A 385 17.54 -30.44 -11.93
C ASN A 385 18.78 -29.90 -11.18
N HIS A 386 19.19 -30.66 -10.18
CA HIS A 386 20.38 -30.52 -9.33
C HIS A 386 20.55 -29.22 -8.51
N SER A 387 20.62 -28.02 -9.09
CA SER A 387 20.97 -26.80 -8.32
C SER A 387 19.92 -26.41 -7.27
N TYR A 388 18.63 -26.60 -7.55
CA TYR A 388 17.57 -26.41 -6.55
C TYR A 388 17.78 -27.34 -5.33
N LYS A 389 18.08 -28.63 -5.55
CA LYS A 389 18.13 -29.66 -4.48
C LYS A 389 19.33 -29.58 -3.54
N SER A 390 20.33 -28.73 -3.79
CA SER A 390 21.36 -28.43 -2.77
C SER A 390 20.87 -27.42 -1.73
N CYS A 391 19.83 -26.64 -2.02
CA CYS A 391 19.37 -25.56 -1.15
C CYS A 391 18.22 -25.94 -0.20
N TYR A 392 17.31 -26.81 -0.62
CA TYR A 392 16.16 -27.30 0.16
C TYR A 392 16.35 -28.77 0.54
#